data_AF-A0A4R8ZED3-F1
#
_entry.id   AF-A0A4R8ZED3-F1
#
_cell.length_a   1.000
_cell.length_b   1.000
_cell.length_c   1.000
_cell.angle_alpha   90.00
_cell.angle_beta   90.00
_cell.angle_gamma   90.00
#
_symmetry.space_group_name_H-M   'P 1'
#
loop_
_entity.id
_entity.type
_entity.pdbx_description
1 polymer ?
#
loop_
_entity_poly.entity_id
_entity_poly.type
_entity_poly.pdbx_seq_one_letter_code
_entity_poly.pdbx_strand_id
1 'polypeptide(L)'
;MRYQATIIVVAAVTKPEALSAISQVVGRPVQGSAAHPFVALPDGGRVTVEVPKFGEAPPLAIDVTDPRSDSDARAAAETLLVSLGDATGWAIHHLQASAE
;
A
#
# COMPACT_ATOMS: atom_id res chain seq x y z
N MET A 1 -9.80 17.03 1.21
CA MET A 1 -9.38 16.02 2.19
C MET A 1 -9.26 14.70 1.46
N ARG A 2 -8.17 13.97 1.67
CA ARG A 2 -8.02 12.58 1.20
C ARG A 2 -7.73 11.77 2.44
N TYR A 3 -8.43 10.68 2.63
CA TYR A 3 -8.26 9.84 3.80
C TYR A 3 -7.17 8.82 3.53
N GLN A 4 -6.36 8.49 4.53
CA GLN A 4 -5.21 7.62 4.37
C GLN A 4 -5.14 6.53 5.44
N ALA A 5 -4.78 5.33 5.00
CA ALA A 5 -4.43 4.22 5.85
C ALA A 5 -3.10 3.64 5.39
N THR A 6 -2.17 3.48 6.32
CA THR A 6 -0.81 2.98 6.09
C THR A 6 -0.70 1.54 6.61
N ILE A 7 -0.31 0.63 5.74
CA ILE A 7 0.01 -0.76 6.08
C ILE A 7 1.51 -0.87 6.27
N ILE A 8 1.92 -1.42 7.40
CA ILE A 8 3.33 -1.61 7.75
C ILE A 8 3.71 -3.07 7.55
N VAL A 9 4.58 -3.32 6.57
CA VAL A 9 5.02 -4.65 6.16
C VAL A 9 6.50 -4.85 6.46
N VAL A 10 6.86 -5.88 7.21
CA VAL A 10 8.26 -6.29 7.40
C VAL A 10 8.59 -7.36 6.37
N ALA A 11 9.03 -6.89 5.20
CA ALA A 11 9.50 -7.74 4.12
C ALA A 11 10.77 -7.13 3.50
N ALA A 12 11.75 -7.97 3.17
CA ALA A 12 12.96 -7.57 2.47
C ALA A 12 12.67 -7.43 0.96
N VAL A 13 11.78 -6.51 0.60
CA VAL A 13 11.34 -6.27 -0.78
C VAL A 13 11.61 -4.83 -1.19
N THR A 14 11.95 -4.64 -2.46
CA THR A 14 12.18 -3.30 -3.02
C THR A 14 10.85 -2.62 -3.39
N LYS A 15 10.85 -1.28 -3.54
CA LYS A 15 9.67 -0.51 -4.02
C LYS A 15 9.01 -1.11 -5.28
N PRO A 16 9.77 -1.41 -6.37
CA PRO A 16 9.16 -1.96 -7.58
C PRO A 16 8.61 -3.37 -7.38
N GLU A 17 9.25 -4.21 -6.58
CA GLU A 17 8.72 -5.55 -6.24
C GLU A 17 7.42 -5.43 -5.47
N ALA A 18 7.35 -4.51 -4.50
CA ALA A 18 6.14 -4.30 -3.73
C ALA A 18 4.99 -3.78 -4.60
N LEU A 19 5.25 -2.80 -5.46
CA LEU A 19 4.26 -2.29 -6.41
C LEU A 19 3.81 -3.36 -7.41
N SER A 20 4.71 -4.25 -7.83
CA SER A 20 4.37 -5.38 -8.69
C SER A 20 3.44 -6.36 -7.99
N ALA A 21 3.72 -6.73 -6.73
CA ALA A 21 2.83 -7.59 -5.94
C ALA A 21 1.45 -6.96 -5.73
N ILE A 22 1.40 -5.66 -5.38
CA ILE A 22 0.13 -4.91 -5.25
C ILE A 22 -0.62 -4.89 -6.58
N SER A 23 0.07 -4.63 -7.69
CA SER A 23 -0.53 -4.61 -9.03
C SER A 23 -1.16 -5.95 -9.40
N GLN A 24 -0.49 -7.06 -9.09
CA GLN A 24 -1.01 -8.41 -9.31
C GLN A 24 -2.23 -8.71 -8.44
N VAL A 25 -2.16 -8.39 -7.15
CA VAL A 25 -3.26 -8.60 -6.20
C VAL A 25 -4.50 -7.76 -6.55
N VAL A 26 -4.31 -6.49 -6.90
CA VAL A 26 -5.39 -5.59 -7.29
C VAL A 26 -5.87 -5.85 -8.72
N GLY A 27 -5.08 -6.56 -9.53
CA GLY A 27 -5.36 -6.80 -10.95
C GLY A 27 -5.31 -5.53 -11.80
N ARG A 28 -4.53 -4.52 -11.37
CA ARG A 28 -4.41 -3.23 -12.05
C ARG A 28 -2.95 -2.83 -12.24
N PRO A 29 -2.59 -2.20 -13.37
CA PRO A 29 -1.21 -1.83 -13.64
C PRO A 29 -0.73 -0.74 -12.66
N VAL A 30 0.58 -0.70 -12.45
CA VAL A 30 1.24 0.44 -11.81
C VAL A 30 1.15 1.65 -12.75
N GLN A 31 0.68 2.77 -12.23
CA GLN A 31 0.50 4.05 -12.90
C GLN A 31 1.37 5.14 -12.26
N GLY A 32 1.35 6.35 -12.81
CA GLY A 32 2.13 7.49 -12.32
C GLY A 32 3.49 7.63 -13.00
N SER A 33 4.32 8.53 -12.47
CA SER A 33 5.69 8.72 -12.96
C SER A 33 6.65 7.77 -12.24
N ALA A 34 7.85 7.56 -12.80
CA ALA A 34 8.89 6.78 -12.13
C ALA A 34 9.24 7.31 -10.72
N ALA A 35 9.10 8.63 -10.51
CA ALA A 35 9.29 9.26 -9.21
C ALA A 35 8.14 8.97 -8.24
N HIS A 36 6.90 8.95 -8.73
CA HIS A 36 5.68 8.77 -7.93
C HIS A 36 4.76 7.70 -8.52
N PRO A 37 5.17 6.42 -8.49
CA PRO A 37 4.35 5.33 -8.95
C PRO A 37 3.23 5.03 -7.95
N PHE A 38 2.05 4.66 -8.45
CA PHE A 38 0.89 4.27 -7.65
C PHE A 38 0.06 3.20 -8.36
N VAL A 39 -0.72 2.42 -7.61
CA VAL A 39 -1.73 1.50 -8.17
C VAL A 39 -3.11 2.05 -7.86
N ALA A 40 -3.97 2.23 -8.87
CA ALA A 40 -5.34 2.69 -8.65
C ALA A 40 -6.22 1.56 -8.11
N LEU A 41 -6.99 1.82 -7.05
CA LEU A 41 -7.98 0.90 -6.52
C LEU A 41 -9.30 0.99 -7.30
N PRO A 42 -10.07 -0.11 -7.41
CA PRO A 42 -11.32 -0.13 -8.15
C PRO A 42 -12.31 0.95 -7.68
N ASP A 43 -12.35 1.24 -6.38
CA ASP A 43 -13.27 2.18 -5.76
C ASP A 43 -12.84 3.67 -5.82
N GLY A 44 -11.80 3.99 -6.60
CA GLY A 44 -11.30 5.37 -6.78
C GLY A 44 -10.21 5.79 -5.80
N GLY A 45 -9.83 4.91 -4.87
CA GLY A 45 -8.63 5.06 -4.08
C GLY A 45 -7.35 4.79 -4.88
N ARG A 46 -6.20 4.97 -4.24
CA ARG A 46 -4.88 4.64 -4.81
C ARG A 46 -3.92 4.18 -3.73
N VAL A 47 -2.98 3.35 -4.13
CA VAL A 47 -1.95 2.76 -3.27
C VAL A 47 -0.58 3.27 -3.72
N THR A 48 0.21 3.75 -2.76
CA THR A 48 1.61 4.12 -2.95
C THR A 48 2.48 3.32 -2.00
N VAL A 49 3.75 3.16 -2.37
CA VAL A 49 4.73 2.46 -1.53
C VAL A 49 5.85 3.41 -1.18
N GLU A 50 6.09 3.56 0.11
CA GLU A 50 7.23 4.30 0.65
C GLU A 50 8.23 3.31 1.26
N VAL A 51 9.48 3.42 0.81
CA VAL A 51 10.60 2.60 1.32
C VAL A 51 11.41 3.48 2.26
N PRO A 52 11.83 2.96 3.43
CA PRO A 52 12.71 3.69 4.34
C PRO A 52 13.99 4.18 3.64
N LYS A 53 14.56 5.25 4.18
CA LYS A 53 15.81 5.82 3.67
C LYS A 53 16.98 4.86 3.91
N PHE A 54 17.98 4.96 3.05
CA PHE A 54 19.17 4.11 3.05
C PHE A 54 19.85 4.09 4.43
N GLY A 55 20.01 2.90 5.02
CA GLY A 55 20.70 2.69 6.31
C GLY A 55 19.82 2.09 7.42
N GLU A 56 18.50 2.09 7.26
CA GLU A 56 17.57 1.39 8.14
C GLU A 56 16.93 0.20 7.42
N ALA A 57 16.98 -0.98 8.03
CA ALA A 57 16.08 -2.07 7.69
C ALA A 57 15.12 -2.20 8.86
N PRO A 58 13.96 -1.53 8.84
CA PRO A 58 12.67 -2.20 8.58
C PRO A 58 11.56 -1.20 8.15
N PRO A 59 10.28 -1.48 8.43
CA PRO A 59 9.25 -1.97 7.49
C PRO A 59 8.97 -1.08 6.26
N LEU A 60 8.51 -1.73 5.19
CA LEU A 60 7.90 -1.09 4.03
C LEU A 60 6.54 -0.47 4.42
N ALA A 61 6.33 0.78 4.06
CA ALA A 61 5.05 1.46 4.23
C ALA A 61 4.25 1.42 2.93
N ILE A 62 3.02 0.94 3.01
CA ILE A 62 2.07 0.93 1.90
C ILE A 62 0.93 1.88 2.27
N ASP A 63 0.89 3.03 1.61
CA ASP A 63 -0.12 4.05 1.86
C ASP A 63 -1.30 3.88 0.92
N VAL A 64 -2.47 3.70 1.50
CA VAL A 64 -3.74 3.58 0.80
C VAL A 64 -4.52 4.85 1.03
N THR A 65 -4.86 5.56 -0.05
CA THR A 65 -5.64 6.80 0.02
C THR A 65 -6.98 6.63 -0.66
N ASP A 66 -8.05 7.14 -0.06
CA ASP A 66 -9.40 7.15 -0.62
C ASP A 66 -10.02 8.56 -0.47
N PRO A 67 -10.68 9.10 -1.52
CA PRO A 67 -11.33 10.40 -1.45
C PRO A 67 -12.68 10.39 -0.71
N ARG A 68 -13.29 9.23 -0.44
CA ARG A 68 -14.66 9.10 0.09
C ARG A 68 -14.73 9.25 1.60
N SER A 69 -14.02 8.42 2.36
CA SER A 69 -14.02 8.41 3.83
C SER A 69 -12.83 7.66 4.42
N ASP A 70 -12.54 7.91 5.71
CA ASP A 70 -11.53 7.18 6.49
C ASP A 70 -11.84 5.68 6.57
N SER A 71 -13.11 5.35 6.80
CA SER A 71 -13.56 3.97 6.83
C SER A 71 -13.35 3.24 5.50
N ASP A 72 -13.53 3.93 4.37
CA ASP A 72 -13.26 3.37 3.03
C ASP A 72 -11.76 3.16 2.81
N ALA A 73 -10.92 4.13 3.17
CA ALA A 73 -9.46 3.99 3.09
C ALA A 73 -8.96 2.81 3.94
N ARG A 74 -9.51 2.68 5.15
CA ARG A 74 -9.19 1.59 6.07
C ARG A 74 -9.65 0.22 5.52
N ALA A 75 -10.90 0.11 5.07
CA ALA A 75 -11.43 -1.13 4.51
C ALA A 75 -10.66 -1.58 3.26
N ALA A 76 -10.28 -0.63 2.41
CA ALA A 76 -9.43 -0.89 1.25
C ALA A 76 -8.04 -1.37 1.68
N ALA A 77 -7.44 -0.76 2.70
CA ALA A 77 -6.15 -1.18 3.24
C ALA A 77 -6.22 -2.56 3.91
N GLU A 78 -7.29 -2.88 4.63
CA GLU A 78 -7.52 -4.21 5.22
C GLU A 78 -7.67 -5.27 4.14
N THR A 79 -8.42 -4.98 3.08
CA THR A 79 -8.60 -5.89 1.93
C THR A 79 -7.26 -6.14 1.23
N LEU A 80 -6.48 -5.08 1.01
CA LEU A 80 -5.16 -5.16 0.41
C LEU A 80 -4.19 -5.96 1.30
N LEU A 81 -4.22 -5.72 2.62
CA LEU A 81 -3.41 -6.44 3.60
C LEU A 81 -3.67 -7.94 3.55
N VAL A 82 -4.93 -8.36 3.60
CA VAL A 82 -5.30 -9.79 3.54
C VAL A 82 -4.82 -10.42 2.24
N SER A 83 -5.07 -9.74 1.12
CA SER A 83 -4.74 -10.27 -0.20
C SER A 83 -3.22 -10.33 -0.44
N LEU A 84 -2.47 -9.35 0.07
CA LEU A 84 -1.00 -9.39 0.05
C LEU A 84 -0.47 -10.51 0.94
N GLY A 85 -1.02 -10.70 2.14
CA GLY A 85 -0.63 -11.78 3.05
C GLY A 85 -0.80 -13.15 2.40
N ASP A 86 -1.93 -13.38 1.74
CA ASP A 86 -2.21 -14.63 1.02
C ASP A 86 -1.29 -14.84 -0.20
N ALA A 87 -1.07 -13.80 -1.00
CA ALA A 87 -0.30 -13.91 -2.23
C ALA A 87 1.23 -13.96 -2.02
N THR A 88 1.75 -13.35 -0.94
CA THR A 88 3.19 -13.11 -0.77
C THR A 88 3.78 -13.75 0.50
N GLY A 89 2.95 -14.10 1.48
CA GLY A 89 3.40 -14.58 2.78
C GLY A 89 4.17 -13.54 3.60
N TRP A 90 4.06 -12.24 3.30
CA TRP A 90 4.77 -11.20 4.03
C TRP A 90 4.33 -11.11 5.50
N ALA A 91 5.30 -10.81 6.38
CA ALA A 91 5.00 -10.51 7.77
C ALA A 91 4.42 -9.10 7.88
N ILE A 92 3.10 -9.00 8.03
CA ILE A 92 2.41 -7.72 8.18
C ILE A 92 2.18 -7.45 9.66
N HIS A 93 2.63 -6.28 10.14
CA HIS A 93 2.67 -5.99 11.57
C HIS A 93 1.48 -5.16 12.06
N HIS A 94 1.06 -4.13 11.31
CA HIS A 94 0.00 -3.24 11.79
C HIS A 94 -0.60 -2.37 10.66
N LEU A 95 -1.85 -1.95 10.86
CA LEU A 95 -2.55 -0.95 10.05
C LEU A 95 -2.70 0.34 10.86
N GLN A 96 -2.10 1.43 10.37
CA GLN A 96 -2.26 2.76 10.96
C GLN A 96 -3.21 3.59 10.11
N ALA A 97 -4.32 4.07 10.67
CA ALA A 97 -5.19 5.04 10.00
C ALA A 97 -4.77 6.45 10.41
N SER A 98 -4.56 7.33 9.43
CA SER A 98 -4.18 8.73 9.64
C SER A 98 -5.17 9.63 8.91
N ALA A 99 -5.87 10.49 9.65
CA ALA A 99 -6.69 11.55 9.08
C ALA A 99 -5.81 12.80 8.89
N GLU A 100 -5.47 13.13 7.64
CA GLU A 100 -4.84 14.42 7.25
C GLU A 100 -5.86 15.41 6.65
#